data_AF-A0A662KRV4-F1
#
_entry.id   AF-A0A662KRV4-F1
#
_cell.length_a   1.000
_cell.length_b   1.000
_cell.length_c   1.000
_cell.angle_alpha   90.00
_cell.angle_beta   90.00
_cell.angle_gamma   90.00
#
_symmetry.space_group_name_H-M   'P 1'
#
loop_
_entity.id
_entity.type
_entity.pdbx_description
1 polymer ?
#
loop_
_entity_poly.entity_id
_entity_poly.type
_entity_poly.pdbx_seq_one_letter_code
_entity_poly.pdbx_strand_id
1 'polypeptide(L)'
;MPTVEEILEQQYKEGKKIIRLSKSSQQLLEELKKECPHVSERDIISLFKSVAAGTKMVDPAIIASAHNMEYNATHPPPKQKPWIDIFFTDSARKIITPKKLMKNKKLYANLIDMISSLEEKYDDKDVPDIAIFRRRLTTFLKEFGGKK
;
A
#
# COMPACT_ATOMS: atom_id res chain seq x y z
N MET A 1 -16.42 -1.83 -22.60
CA MET A 1 -16.44 -1.88 -21.13
C MET A 1 -16.15 -0.50 -20.62
N PRO A 2 -16.85 -0.01 -19.60
CA PRO A 2 -16.60 1.32 -19.05
C PRO A 2 -15.19 1.39 -18.44
N THR A 3 -14.55 2.56 -18.54
CA THR A 3 -13.25 2.80 -17.88
C THR A 3 -13.42 3.02 -16.38
N VAL A 4 -12.31 2.96 -15.64
CA VAL A 4 -12.33 3.24 -14.19
C VAL A 4 -12.82 4.65 -13.92
N GLU A 5 -12.39 5.62 -14.72
CA GLU A 5 -12.80 7.03 -14.59
C GLU A 5 -14.31 7.19 -14.82
N GLU A 6 -14.86 6.50 -15.82
CA GLU A 6 -16.30 6.53 -16.11
C GLU A 6 -17.13 5.95 -14.96
N ILE A 7 -16.66 4.86 -14.34
CA ILE A 7 -17.31 4.23 -13.18
C ILE A 7 -17.32 5.20 -11.99
N LEU A 8 -16.19 5.84 -11.70
CA LEU A 8 -16.05 6.79 -10.59
C LEU A 8 -16.91 8.04 -10.80
N GLU A 9 -16.97 8.57 -12.02
CA GLU A 9 -17.85 9.69 -12.35
C GLU A 9 -19.32 9.30 -12.20
N GLN A 10 -19.70 8.10 -12.62
CA GLN A 10 -21.05 7.59 -12.44
C GLN A 10 -21.39 7.35 -10.96
N GLN A 11 -20.41 6.96 -10.13
CA GLN A 11 -20.58 6.84 -8.68
C GLN A 11 -20.95 8.18 -8.04
N TYR A 12 -20.18 9.20 -8.36
CA TYR A 12 -20.41 10.55 -7.89
C TYR A 12 -21.76 11.13 -8.32
N LYS A 13 -22.15 10.98 -9.59
CA LYS A 13 -23.42 11.50 -10.13
C LYS A 13 -24.64 10.90 -9.45
N GLU A 14 -24.66 9.59 -9.24
CA GLU A 14 -25.78 8.93 -8.55
C GLU A 14 -25.78 9.25 -7.06
N GLY A 15 -24.61 9.32 -6.41
CA GLY A 15 -24.49 9.74 -5.01
C GLY A 15 -25.11 11.13 -4.79
N LYS A 16 -24.82 12.09 -5.67
CA LYS A 16 -25.47 13.41 -5.66
C LYS A 16 -26.99 13.33 -5.79
N LYS A 17 -27.49 12.46 -6.66
CA LYS A 17 -28.93 12.28 -6.87
C LYS A 17 -29.60 11.76 -5.60
N ILE A 18 -29.01 10.76 -4.95
CA ILE A 18 -29.50 10.18 -3.69
C ILE A 18 -29.56 11.24 -2.60
N ILE A 19 -28.47 12.01 -2.42
CA ILE A 19 -28.40 13.07 -1.41
C ILE A 19 -29.46 14.15 -1.67
N ARG A 20 -29.69 14.54 -2.92
CA ARG A 20 -30.73 15.53 -3.25
C ARG A 20 -32.15 15.06 -2.91
N LEU A 21 -32.40 13.76 -2.99
CA LEU A 21 -33.73 13.19 -2.78
C LEU A 21 -34.07 12.95 -1.29
N SER A 22 -33.08 12.95 -0.39
CA SER A 22 -33.29 12.66 1.03
C SER A 22 -32.68 13.70 1.96
N LYS A 23 -33.50 14.23 2.88
CA LYS A 23 -33.02 15.14 3.94
C LYS A 23 -32.05 14.45 4.90
N SER A 24 -32.26 13.17 5.22
CA SER A 24 -31.35 12.43 6.11
C SER A 24 -29.97 12.29 5.47
N SER A 25 -29.92 12.03 4.16
CA SER A 25 -28.66 11.93 3.42
C SER A 25 -27.93 13.28 3.32
N GLN A 26 -28.67 14.39 3.26
CA GLN A 26 -28.08 15.73 3.32
C GLN A 26 -27.47 16.01 4.69
N GLN A 27 -28.18 15.68 5.77
CA GLN A 27 -27.69 15.81 7.13
C GLN A 27 -26.43 14.96 7.35
N LEU A 28 -26.48 13.70 6.92
CA LEU A 28 -25.34 12.79 7.00
C LEU A 28 -24.12 13.32 6.24
N LEU A 29 -24.31 13.89 5.04
CA LEU A 29 -23.20 14.50 4.29
C LEU A 29 -22.56 15.65 5.09
N GLU A 30 -23.36 16.53 5.68
CA GLU A 30 -22.86 17.67 6.44
C GLU A 30 -22.19 17.26 7.76
N GLU A 31 -22.65 16.17 8.40
CA GLU A 31 -21.98 15.55 9.54
C GLU A 31 -20.62 14.96 9.13
N LEU A 32 -20.58 14.15 8.06
CA LEU A 32 -19.36 13.52 7.59
C LEU A 32 -18.31 14.54 7.11
N LYS A 33 -18.72 15.66 6.52
CA LYS A 33 -17.80 16.77 6.19
C LYS A 33 -17.12 17.36 7.43
N LYS A 34 -17.81 17.40 8.57
CA LYS A 34 -17.26 17.91 9.83
C LYS A 34 -16.36 16.88 10.50
N GLU A 35 -16.75 15.61 10.47
CA GLU A 35 -16.00 14.52 11.12
C GLU A 35 -14.78 14.06 10.31
N CYS A 36 -14.83 14.17 8.98
CA CYS A 36 -13.79 13.69 8.06
C CYS A 36 -13.20 14.83 7.20
N PRO A 37 -12.51 15.82 7.81
CA PRO A 37 -12.03 17.00 7.08
C PRO A 37 -10.91 16.72 6.08
N HIS A 38 -10.21 15.57 6.18
CA HIS A 38 -9.12 15.21 5.27
C HIS A 38 -9.60 14.39 4.06
N VAL A 39 -10.87 13.99 4.04
CA VAL A 39 -11.48 13.27 2.93
C VAL A 39 -12.13 14.26 1.96
N SER A 40 -11.92 14.06 0.65
CA SER A 40 -12.53 14.95 -0.33
C SER A 40 -14.05 14.80 -0.34
N GLU A 41 -14.79 15.92 -0.48
CA GLU A 41 -16.26 15.88 -0.55
C GLU A 41 -16.76 14.98 -1.70
N ARG A 42 -16.02 14.94 -2.81
CA ARG A 42 -16.33 14.09 -3.97
C ARG A 42 -16.33 12.61 -3.59
N ASP A 43 -15.38 12.19 -2.77
CA ASP A 43 -15.27 10.80 -2.31
C ASP A 43 -16.40 10.46 -1.34
N ILE A 44 -16.69 11.35 -0.37
CA ILE A 44 -17.81 11.18 0.57
C ILE A 44 -19.14 11.04 -0.18
N ILE A 45 -19.40 11.89 -1.17
CA ILE A 45 -20.61 11.83 -2.00
C ILE A 45 -20.70 10.51 -2.77
N SER A 46 -19.58 9.99 -3.26
CA SER A 46 -19.56 8.75 -4.04
C SER A 46 -19.97 7.52 -3.21
N LEU A 47 -19.76 7.55 -1.89
CA LEU A 47 -20.19 6.47 -0.97
C LEU A 47 -21.70 6.25 -0.99
N PHE A 48 -22.49 7.29 -1.26
CA PHE A 48 -23.96 7.19 -1.25
C PHE A 48 -24.51 6.29 -2.36
N LYS A 49 -23.81 6.11 -3.49
CA LYS A 49 -24.19 5.12 -4.51
C LYS A 49 -23.79 3.70 -4.11
N SER A 50 -22.65 3.55 -3.46
CA SER A 50 -21.99 2.27 -3.20
C SER A 50 -22.81 1.34 -2.32
N VAL A 51 -23.78 1.87 -1.58
CA VAL A 51 -24.65 1.08 -0.71
C VAL A 51 -25.95 0.78 -1.44
N ALA A 52 -26.02 -0.45 -1.96
CA ALA A 52 -27.12 -0.92 -2.77
C ALA A 52 -28.48 -0.67 -2.11
N ALA A 53 -29.41 -0.12 -2.89
CA ALA A 53 -30.81 0.01 -2.55
C ALA A 53 -31.36 -1.34 -2.07
N GLY A 54 -31.79 -1.42 -0.80
CA GLY A 54 -32.34 -2.63 -0.17
C GLY A 54 -31.60 -3.10 1.08
N THR A 55 -30.45 -2.53 1.41
CA THR A 55 -29.74 -2.85 2.67
C THR A 55 -30.28 -2.00 3.83
N LYS A 56 -30.64 -2.62 4.97
CA LYS A 56 -31.10 -1.89 6.17
C LYS A 56 -29.98 -1.09 6.87
N MET A 57 -28.75 -1.20 6.40
CA MET A 57 -27.52 -0.68 7.03
C MET A 57 -26.74 0.26 6.11
N VAL A 58 -27.45 1.08 5.32
CA VAL A 58 -26.82 2.01 4.37
C VAL A 58 -25.98 3.06 5.09
N ASP A 59 -26.58 3.79 6.03
CA ASP A 59 -25.91 4.90 6.71
C ASP A 59 -24.69 4.45 7.53
N PRO A 60 -24.75 3.37 8.33
CA PRO A 60 -23.58 2.87 9.05
C PRO A 60 -22.41 2.48 8.13
N ALA A 61 -22.69 1.94 6.94
CA ALA A 61 -21.65 1.59 5.98
C ALA A 61 -20.99 2.84 5.39
N ILE A 62 -21.75 3.90 5.12
CA ILE A 62 -21.22 5.19 4.65
C ILE A 62 -20.35 5.81 5.74
N ILE A 63 -20.83 5.84 6.98
CA ILE A 63 -20.08 6.38 8.13
C ILE A 63 -18.76 5.62 8.33
N ALA A 64 -18.82 4.28 8.41
CA ALA A 64 -17.62 3.47 8.59
C ALA A 64 -16.61 3.64 7.45
N SER A 65 -17.10 3.77 6.20
CA SER A 65 -16.24 3.99 5.04
C SER A 65 -15.57 5.36 5.09
N ALA A 66 -16.32 6.42 5.40
CA ALA A 66 -15.78 7.78 5.52
C ALA A 66 -14.74 7.87 6.64
N HIS A 67 -15.03 7.30 7.82
CA HIS A 67 -14.10 7.27 8.95
C HIS A 67 -12.83 6.46 8.63
N ASN A 68 -12.94 5.37 7.87
CA ASN A 68 -11.77 4.62 7.41
C ASN A 68 -10.93 5.45 6.43
N MET A 69 -11.54 6.20 5.52
CA MET A 69 -10.83 7.12 4.63
C MET A 69 -10.11 8.22 5.41
N GLU A 70 -10.76 8.80 6.41
CA GLU A 70 -10.19 9.80 7.31
C GLU A 70 -9.01 9.22 8.13
N TYR A 71 -9.19 8.01 8.67
CA TYR A 71 -8.13 7.31 9.38
C TYR A 71 -6.92 7.07 8.49
N ASN A 72 -7.10 6.62 7.25
CA ASN A 72 -6.01 6.38 6.31
C ASN A 72 -5.32 7.67 5.86
N ALA A 73 -6.06 8.78 5.75
CA ALA A 73 -5.50 10.09 5.42
C ALA A 73 -4.61 10.63 6.56
N THR A 74 -5.02 10.40 7.82
CA THR A 74 -4.30 10.84 9.02
C THR A 74 -3.20 9.86 9.47
N HIS A 75 -3.34 8.57 9.14
CA HIS A 75 -2.42 7.49 9.48
C HIS A 75 -1.92 6.80 8.20
N PRO A 76 -1.13 7.50 7.36
CA PRO A 76 -0.63 6.91 6.13
C PRO A 76 0.18 5.66 6.48
N PRO A 77 -0.02 4.54 5.75
CA PRO A 77 0.72 3.32 6.02
C PRO A 77 2.23 3.62 5.91
N PRO A 78 3.06 3.01 6.77
CA PRO A 78 4.50 3.18 6.65
C PRO A 78 4.92 2.78 5.24
N LYS A 79 5.80 3.57 4.62
CA LYS A 79 6.30 3.27 3.27
C LYS A 79 6.80 1.83 3.25
N GLN A 80 6.11 0.97 2.49
CA GLN A 80 6.49 -0.43 2.37
C GLN A 80 7.94 -0.50 1.85
N LYS A 81 8.81 -1.03 2.70
CA LYS A 81 10.20 -1.29 2.34
C LYS A 81 10.25 -2.66 1.67
N PRO A 82 11.07 -2.84 0.63
CA PRO A 82 11.38 -4.17 0.12
C PRO A 82 11.82 -5.10 1.26
N TRP A 83 11.41 -6.37 1.24
CA TRP A 83 11.77 -7.31 2.30
C TRP A 83 13.29 -7.42 2.50
N ILE A 84 14.08 -7.31 1.42
CA ILE A 84 15.55 -7.33 1.46
C ILE A 84 16.16 -6.10 2.14
N ASP A 85 15.41 -5.02 2.36
CA ASP A 85 15.93 -3.75 2.88
C ASP A 85 16.59 -3.90 4.26
N ILE A 86 16.15 -4.88 5.06
CA ILE A 86 16.71 -5.21 6.38
C ILE A 86 18.19 -5.64 6.33
N PHE A 87 18.62 -6.17 5.19
CA PHE A 87 19.98 -6.63 4.95
C PHE A 87 20.88 -5.55 4.32
N PHE A 88 20.31 -4.43 3.86
CA PHE A 88 21.07 -3.36 3.22
C PHE A 88 21.75 -2.44 4.24
N THR A 89 23.07 -2.53 4.31
CA THR A 89 23.94 -1.57 4.99
C THR A 89 24.06 -0.27 4.19
N ASP A 90 24.55 0.81 4.82
CA ASP A 90 24.80 2.08 4.11
C ASP A 90 25.77 1.91 2.94
N SER A 91 26.76 1.02 3.08
CA SER A 91 27.69 0.66 2.01
C SER A 91 26.98 -0.03 0.84
N ALA A 92 26.10 -0.99 1.11
CA ALA A 92 25.31 -1.66 0.08
C ALA A 92 24.39 -0.69 -0.67
N ARG A 93 23.77 0.25 0.05
CA ARG A 93 22.87 1.27 -0.52
C ARG A 93 23.58 2.23 -1.47
N LYS A 94 24.88 2.48 -1.26
CA LYS A 94 25.71 3.28 -2.19
C LYS A 94 25.93 2.59 -3.54
N ILE A 95 25.84 1.26 -3.59
CA ILE A 95 26.03 0.48 -4.83
C ILE A 95 24.72 0.43 -5.63
N ILE A 96 23.66 -0.07 -5.00
CA ILE A 96 22.33 -0.20 -5.61
C ILE A 96 21.26 -0.06 -4.54
N THR A 97 20.07 0.40 -4.91
CA THR A 97 18.93 0.41 -3.98
C THR A 97 18.21 -0.94 -4.01
N PRO A 98 17.62 -1.39 -2.89
CA PRO A 98 16.81 -2.61 -2.83
C PRO A 98 15.77 -2.72 -3.96
N LYS A 99 15.06 -1.61 -4.23
CA LYS A 99 14.07 -1.54 -5.31
C LYS A 99 14.68 -1.75 -6.69
N LYS A 100 15.88 -1.21 -6.95
CA LYS A 100 16.56 -1.40 -8.24
C LYS A 100 17.09 -2.82 -8.40
N LEU A 101 17.59 -3.41 -7.31
CA LEU A 101 18.05 -4.80 -7.33
C LEU A 101 16.91 -5.74 -7.70
N MET A 102 15.75 -5.64 -7.02
CA MET A 102 14.59 -6.51 -7.30
C MET A 102 14.03 -6.36 -8.72
N LYS A 103 14.22 -5.20 -9.36
CA LYS A 103 13.83 -4.99 -10.76
C LYS A 103 14.78 -5.67 -11.75
N ASN A 104 16.03 -5.92 -11.39
CA ASN A 104 16.99 -6.62 -12.23
C ASN A 104 16.86 -8.14 -12.02
N LYS A 105 16.14 -8.81 -12.92
CA LYS A 105 15.85 -10.25 -12.83
C LYS A 105 17.10 -11.10 -12.63
N LYS A 106 18.19 -10.82 -13.38
CA LYS A 106 19.42 -11.61 -13.33
C LYS A 106 20.17 -11.41 -12.00
N LEU A 107 20.32 -10.16 -11.59
CA LEU A 107 20.99 -9.84 -10.32
C LEU A 107 20.19 -10.34 -9.11
N TYR A 108 18.85 -10.27 -9.19
CA TYR A 108 17.97 -10.78 -8.16
C TYR A 108 18.02 -12.31 -8.07
N ALA A 109 18.00 -13.03 -9.20
CA ALA A 109 18.17 -14.49 -9.22
C ALA A 109 19.49 -14.91 -8.57
N ASN A 110 20.61 -14.31 -8.98
CA ASN A 110 21.91 -14.58 -8.37
C ASN A 110 21.95 -14.28 -6.86
N LEU A 111 21.20 -13.26 -6.41
CA LEU A 111 21.09 -12.95 -4.99
C LEU A 111 20.33 -14.06 -4.25
N ILE A 112 19.24 -14.58 -4.82
CA ILE A 112 18.50 -15.70 -4.24
C ILE A 112 19.38 -16.94 -4.14
N ASP A 113 20.12 -17.28 -5.20
CA ASP A 113 21.05 -18.42 -5.18
C ASP A 113 22.12 -18.27 -4.08
N MET A 114 22.64 -17.05 -3.90
CA MET A 114 23.56 -16.74 -2.81
C MET A 114 22.90 -16.91 -1.44
N ILE A 115 21.63 -16.51 -1.26
CA ILE A 115 20.92 -16.70 0.01
C ILE A 115 20.67 -18.20 0.26
N SER A 116 20.18 -18.95 -0.72
CA SER A 116 19.88 -20.38 -0.58
C SER A 116 21.13 -21.21 -0.27
N SER A 117 22.27 -20.94 -0.93
CA SER A 117 23.56 -21.59 -0.61
C SER A 117 24.13 -21.21 0.77
N LEU A 118 23.62 -20.14 1.39
CA LEU A 118 23.93 -19.81 2.78
C LEU A 118 23.06 -20.60 3.74
N GLU A 119 21.76 -20.71 3.47
CA GLU A 119 20.80 -21.47 4.29
C GLU A 119 21.22 -22.93 4.44
N GLU A 120 21.66 -23.59 3.36
CA GLU A 120 22.20 -24.97 3.40
C GLU A 120 23.33 -25.19 4.43
N LYS A 121 24.06 -24.13 4.81
CA LYS A 121 25.15 -24.21 5.80
C LYS A 121 24.67 -24.10 7.24
N TYR A 122 23.43 -23.70 7.45
CA TYR A 122 22.81 -23.45 8.75
C TYR A 122 21.57 -24.30 8.99
N ASP A 123 21.16 -25.18 8.06
CA ASP A 123 20.02 -26.09 8.27
C ASP A 123 20.17 -26.96 9.53
N ASP A 124 21.40 -27.28 9.96
CA ASP A 124 21.72 -28.05 11.17
C ASP A 124 22.27 -27.20 12.34
N LYS A 125 22.24 -25.86 12.25
CA LYS A 125 22.84 -24.94 13.24
C LYS A 125 21.91 -23.79 13.61
N ASP A 126 22.21 -23.11 14.73
CA ASP A 126 21.47 -21.91 15.15
C ASP A 126 21.36 -20.87 14.01
N VAL A 127 20.21 -20.18 13.99
CA VAL A 127 19.87 -19.17 12.99
C VAL A 127 21.03 -18.16 12.84
N PRO A 128 21.62 -18.01 11.64
CA PRO A 128 22.74 -17.12 11.43
C PRO A 128 22.41 -15.67 11.77
N ASP A 129 23.34 -15.00 12.45
CA ASP A 129 23.23 -13.56 12.76
C ASP A 129 23.04 -12.76 11.47
N ILE A 130 22.03 -11.88 11.47
CA ILE A 130 21.74 -10.92 10.40
C ILE A 130 23.00 -10.14 9.97
N ALA A 131 23.96 -9.92 10.88
CA ALA A 131 25.24 -9.30 10.57
C ALA A 131 26.05 -10.07 9.51
N ILE A 132 25.99 -11.40 9.49
CA ILE A 132 26.67 -12.25 8.51
C ILE A 132 26.05 -12.04 7.13
N PHE A 133 24.72 -12.05 7.04
CA PHE A 133 24.00 -11.78 5.79
C PHE A 133 24.29 -10.37 5.26
N ARG A 134 24.29 -9.36 6.13
CA ARG A 134 24.62 -7.97 5.75
C ARG A 134 26.01 -7.85 5.12
N ARG A 135 27.01 -8.54 5.70
CA ARG A 135 28.38 -8.56 5.17
C ARG A 135 28.44 -9.25 3.80
N ARG A 136 27.86 -10.45 3.68
CA ARG A 136 27.87 -11.21 2.43
C ARG A 136 27.10 -10.51 1.31
N LEU A 137 25.94 -9.94 1.61
CA LEU A 137 25.20 -9.11 0.65
C LEU A 137 26.07 -7.95 0.16
N THR A 138 26.75 -7.24 1.07
CA THR A 138 27.61 -6.12 0.66
C THR A 138 28.75 -6.58 -0.26
N THR A 139 29.37 -7.74 0.02
CA THR A 139 30.40 -8.33 -0.86
C THR A 139 29.83 -8.72 -2.22
N PHE A 140 28.71 -9.45 -2.23
CA PHE A 140 27.99 -9.82 -3.46
C PHE A 140 27.67 -8.60 -4.33
N LEU A 141 27.18 -7.52 -3.72
CA LEU A 141 26.87 -6.28 -4.44
C LEU A 141 28.12 -5.60 -5.00
N LYS A 142 29.28 -5.69 -4.33
CA LYS A 142 30.53 -5.18 -4.89
C LYS A 142 30.97 -5.98 -6.12
N GLU A 143 30.80 -7.29 -6.08
CA GLU A 143 31.22 -8.20 -7.15
C GLU A 143 30.28 -8.18 -8.37
N PHE A 144 28.97 -8.14 -8.13
CA PHE A 144 27.95 -8.33 -9.16
C PHE A 144 27.03 -7.11 -9.37
N GLY A 145 26.97 -6.19 -8.40
CA GLY A 145 26.10 -5.01 -8.41
C GLY A 145 26.81 -3.70 -8.74
N GLY A 146 28.15 -3.69 -8.80
CA GLY A 146 28.93 -2.54 -9.25
C GLY A 146 28.64 -2.22 -10.71
N LYS A 147 28.41 -0.94 -11.01
CA LYS A 147 28.30 -0.45 -12.40
C LYS A 147 29.52 -0.93 -13.19
N LYS A 148 29.31 -1.82 -14.16
CA LYS A 148 30.10 -1.76 -15.39
C LYS A 148 29.62 -0.55 -16.19
#